data_AF-A0A7C2GYN0-F1
#
_entry.id   AF-A0A7C2GYN0-F1
#
_cell.length_a   1.000
_cell.length_b   1.000
_cell.length_c   1.000
_cell.angle_alpha   90.00
_cell.angle_beta   90.00
_cell.angle_gamma   90.00
#
_symmetry.space_group_name_H-M   'P 1'
#
loop_
_entity.id
_entity.type
_entity.pdbx_description
1 polymer ?
#
loop_
_entity_poly.entity_id
_entity_poly.type
_entity_poly.pdbx_seq_one_letter_code
_entity_poly.pdbx_strand_id
1 'polypeptide(L)'
;MQQQDTEIQKAKETILPRFIDKYGRPKKTPYYITQLQTLFETNYFPWIVYQAADQLIKQGTLSKFETKTKYHDKVVFIYNAQLNNPQHNPKLKAHIKSTCKLIDKYSAPTIGRALGNHLEGLVKAELRVQGFKIIGTHTTEYNNKKWS
;
A
#
# COMPACT_ATOMS: atom_id res chain seq x y z
N MET A 1 -3.69 33.95 -5.21
CA MET A 1 -2.73 33.03 -4.54
C MET A 1 -3.53 31.87 -3.99
N GLN A 2 -3.37 30.67 -4.54
CA GLN A 2 -4.09 29.48 -4.06
C GLN A 2 -3.64 29.17 -2.63
N GLN A 3 -4.60 29.14 -1.68
CA GLN A 3 -4.38 28.59 -0.35
C GLN A 3 -3.87 27.15 -0.54
N GLN A 4 -2.58 26.92 -0.32
CA GLN A 4 -2.09 25.56 -0.18
C GLN A 4 -2.76 25.00 1.07
N ASP A 5 -3.52 23.92 0.89
CA ASP A 5 -4.22 23.22 1.96
C ASP A 5 -3.26 22.99 3.13
N THR A 6 -3.58 23.54 4.30
CA THR A 6 -2.72 23.51 5.49
C THR A 6 -2.37 22.07 5.87
N GLU A 7 -3.28 21.13 5.61
CA GLU A 7 -3.09 19.70 5.84
C GLU A 7 -2.03 19.06 4.93
N ILE A 8 -1.89 19.53 3.68
CA ILE A 8 -0.84 19.03 2.77
C ILE A 8 0.54 19.44 3.28
N GLN A 9 0.67 20.66 3.83
CA GLN A 9 1.95 21.11 4.38
C GLN A 9 2.34 20.34 5.64
N LYS A 10 1.39 20.13 6.58
CA LYS A 10 1.61 19.26 7.74
C LYS A 10 2.01 17.84 7.34
N ALA A 11 1.35 17.29 6.31
CA ALA A 11 1.68 15.97 5.79
C ALA A 11 3.12 15.91 5.23
N LYS A 12 3.59 16.95 4.53
CA LYS A 12 4.99 16.99 4.06
C LYS A 12 5.99 16.96 5.20
N GLU A 13 5.79 17.78 6.22
CA GLU A 13 6.64 17.84 7.40
C GLU A 13 6.70 16.48 8.11
N THR A 14 5.59 15.74 8.09
CA THR A 14 5.51 14.39 8.67
C THR A 14 6.19 13.33 7.80
N ILE A 15 6.14 13.47 6.46
CA ILE A 15 6.75 12.52 5.51
C ILE A 15 8.28 12.67 5.47
N LEU A 16 8.80 13.90 5.50
CA LEU A 16 10.23 14.20 5.34
C LEU A 16 11.18 13.40 6.26
N PRO A 17 10.91 13.24 7.57
CA PRO A 17 11.73 12.43 8.48
C PRO A 17 11.89 10.96 8.08
N ARG A 18 11.06 10.42 7.17
CA ARG A 18 11.25 9.06 6.62
C ARG A 18 12.35 9.00 5.57
N PHE A 19 12.65 10.13 4.93
CA PHE A 19 13.64 10.24 3.85
C PHE A 19 14.91 10.98 4.25
N ILE A 20 14.88 11.67 5.39
CA ILE A 20 15.99 12.46 5.92
C ILE A 20 16.19 12.07 7.38
N ASP A 21 17.44 11.93 7.80
CA ASP A 21 17.80 11.67 9.20
C ASP A 21 17.85 12.97 10.03
N LYS A 22 17.97 12.84 11.36
CA LYS A 22 18.10 13.99 12.30
C LYS A 22 19.26 14.93 11.96
N TYR A 23 20.29 14.41 11.28
CA TYR A 23 21.46 15.15 10.82
C TYR A 23 21.35 15.68 9.37
N GLY A 24 20.16 15.66 8.76
CA GLY A 24 19.95 16.12 7.39
C GLY A 24 20.48 15.16 6.31
N ARG A 25 20.89 13.94 6.68
CA ARG A 25 21.45 12.95 5.74
C ARG A 25 20.34 12.19 5.00
N PRO A 26 20.51 11.88 3.70
CA PRO A 26 19.50 11.16 2.94
C PRO A 26 19.42 9.70 3.36
N LYS A 27 18.21 9.23 3.65
CA LYS A 27 17.93 7.82 3.95
C LYS A 27 17.81 7.02 2.64
N LYS A 28 18.43 5.84 2.65
CA LYS A 28 18.58 4.96 1.46
C LYS A 28 17.35 4.10 1.15
N THR A 29 16.35 4.14 2.01
CA THR A 29 15.17 3.28 1.90
C THR A 29 14.16 3.90 0.94
N PRO A 30 13.85 3.27 -0.20
CA PRO A 30 12.69 3.66 -0.98
C PRO A 30 11.42 3.17 -0.31
N TYR A 31 10.33 3.90 -0.50
CA TYR A 31 9.01 3.51 -0.03
C TYR A 31 8.06 3.37 -1.21
N TYR A 32 7.26 2.31 -1.20
CA TYR A 32 6.12 2.21 -2.10
C TYR A 32 5.05 3.24 -1.69
N ILE A 33 4.39 3.90 -2.65
CA ILE A 33 3.43 4.97 -2.34
C ILE A 33 2.30 4.49 -1.43
N THR A 34 1.74 3.31 -1.66
CA THR A 34 0.69 2.76 -0.79
C THR A 34 1.23 2.43 0.60
N GLN A 35 2.50 2.02 0.71
CA GLN A 35 3.13 1.81 2.01
C GLN A 35 3.22 3.14 2.79
N LEU A 36 3.53 4.25 2.14
CA LEU A 36 3.49 5.56 2.80
C LEU A 36 2.06 5.92 3.21
N GLN A 37 1.07 5.69 2.35
CA GLN A 37 -0.33 5.95 2.66
C GLN A 37 -0.78 5.18 3.90
N THR A 38 -0.47 3.88 3.99
CA THR A 38 -0.77 3.05 5.16
C THR A 38 -0.01 3.52 6.41
N LEU A 39 1.27 3.88 6.29
CA LEU A 39 2.06 4.35 7.44
C LEU A 39 1.51 5.64 8.07
N PHE A 40 0.75 6.42 7.32
CA PHE A 40 0.22 7.72 7.75
C PHE A 40 -1.31 7.75 7.79
N GLU A 41 -1.98 6.60 7.65
CA GLU A 41 -3.44 6.52 7.54
C GLU A 41 -4.17 6.98 8.81
N THR A 42 -3.53 6.87 9.98
CA THR A 42 -4.07 7.38 11.25
C THR A 42 -4.17 8.90 11.28
N ASN A 43 -3.29 9.59 10.54
CA ASN A 43 -3.12 11.04 10.65
C ASN A 43 -3.64 11.78 9.41
N TYR A 44 -3.56 11.16 8.23
CA TYR A 44 -3.86 11.81 6.97
C TYR A 44 -4.59 10.86 6.02
N PHE A 45 -5.51 11.42 5.23
CA PHE A 45 -6.14 10.67 4.15
C PHE A 45 -5.10 10.27 3.07
N PRO A 46 -5.26 9.10 2.42
CA PRO A 46 -4.32 8.62 1.41
C PRO A 46 -4.05 9.60 0.25
N TRP A 47 -5.05 10.41 -0.13
CA TRP A 47 -4.92 11.41 -1.19
C TRP A 47 -4.07 12.62 -0.75
N ILE A 48 -4.12 13.00 0.53
CA ILE A 48 -3.28 14.06 1.11
C ILE A 48 -1.82 13.61 1.12
N VAL A 49 -1.56 12.38 1.57
CA VAL A 49 -0.21 11.79 1.57
C VAL A 49 0.36 11.75 0.15
N TYR A 50 -0.46 11.37 -0.82
CA TYR A 50 -0.07 11.35 -2.24
C TYR A 50 0.28 12.75 -2.75
N GLN A 51 -0.57 13.74 -2.50
CA GLN A 51 -0.33 15.13 -2.93
C GLN A 51 0.90 15.74 -2.24
N ALA A 52 1.08 15.50 -0.94
CA ALA A 52 2.24 15.96 -0.19
C ALA A 52 3.53 15.37 -0.78
N ALA A 53 3.55 14.07 -1.09
CA ALA A 53 4.69 13.42 -1.70
C ALA A 53 4.95 13.94 -3.14
N ASP A 54 3.92 14.14 -3.95
CA ASP A 54 4.05 14.73 -5.29
C ASP A 54 4.62 16.16 -5.25
N GLN A 55 4.19 16.96 -4.29
CA GLN A 55 4.77 18.29 -4.08
C GLN A 55 6.24 18.24 -3.63
N LEU A 56 6.63 17.29 -2.78
CA LEU A 56 8.04 17.07 -2.40
C LEU A 56 8.90 16.61 -3.59
N ILE A 57 8.31 15.87 -4.53
CA ILE A 57 8.96 15.49 -5.79
C ILE A 57 9.12 16.72 -6.69
N LYS A 58 8.07 17.54 -6.85
CA LYS A 58 8.13 18.80 -7.63
C LYS A 58 9.15 19.79 -7.08
N GLN A 59 9.34 19.80 -5.76
CA GLN A 59 10.35 20.62 -5.08
C GLN A 59 11.78 20.04 -5.21
N GLY A 60 11.96 18.87 -5.82
CA GLY A 60 13.27 18.23 -6.01
C GLY A 60 13.88 17.61 -4.75
N THR A 61 13.14 17.57 -3.63
CA THR A 61 13.61 16.91 -2.40
C THR A 61 13.52 15.39 -2.50
N LEU A 62 12.44 14.90 -3.12
CA LEU A 62 12.22 13.48 -3.38
C LEU A 62 12.25 13.19 -4.88
N SER A 63 12.47 11.92 -5.22
CA SER A 63 12.39 11.40 -6.57
C SER A 63 11.48 10.19 -6.61
N LYS A 64 10.94 9.89 -7.79
CA LYS A 64 10.06 8.75 -8.01
C LYS A 64 10.65 7.77 -9.01
N PHE A 65 10.35 6.50 -8.80
CA PHE A 65 10.63 5.42 -9.72
C PHE A 65 9.32 4.67 -10.01
N GLU A 66 8.91 4.65 -11.26
CA GLU A 66 7.68 3.97 -11.69
C GLU A 66 8.03 2.63 -12.32
N THR A 67 7.28 1.60 -11.96
CA THR A 67 7.45 0.25 -12.51
C THR A 67 6.11 -0.46 -12.58
N LYS A 68 6.10 -1.62 -13.22
CA LYS A 68 4.95 -2.52 -13.29
C LYS A 68 5.29 -3.83 -12.62
N THR A 69 4.28 -4.49 -12.08
CA THR A 69 4.41 -5.86 -11.55
C THR A 69 3.50 -6.79 -12.31
N LYS A 70 3.43 -8.07 -11.93
CA LYS A 70 2.59 -9.05 -12.63
C LYS A 70 1.09 -8.71 -12.55
N TYR A 71 0.67 -8.09 -11.44
CA TYR A 71 -0.74 -7.84 -11.12
C TYR A 71 -1.14 -6.36 -11.12
N HIS A 72 -0.17 -5.44 -11.26
CA HIS A 72 -0.41 -4.00 -11.20
C HIS A 72 0.37 -3.25 -12.29
N ASP A 73 -0.32 -2.44 -13.08
CA ASP A 73 0.28 -1.68 -14.18
C ASP A 73 1.15 -0.50 -13.71
N LYS A 74 0.84 0.06 -12.54
CA LYS A 74 1.52 1.22 -12.00
C LYS A 74 1.85 1.05 -10.52
N VAL A 75 3.14 0.86 -10.25
CA VAL A 75 3.72 0.80 -8.91
C VAL A 75 4.76 1.91 -8.78
N VAL A 76 4.48 2.88 -7.90
CA VAL A 76 5.31 4.07 -7.72
C VAL A 76 6.10 3.97 -6.43
N PHE A 77 7.41 4.04 -6.54
CA PHE A 77 8.33 4.14 -5.42
C PHE A 77 8.83 5.57 -5.27
N ILE A 78 8.97 6.01 -4.03
CA ILE A 78 9.48 7.33 -3.66
C ILE A 78 10.77 7.13 -2.87
N TYR A 79 11.78 7.94 -3.16
CA TYR A 79 13.07 7.91 -2.50
C TYR A 79 13.68 9.31 -2.44
N ASN A 80 14.74 9.47 -1.65
CA ASN A 80 15.43 10.76 -1.54
C ASN A 80 16.16 11.11 -2.84
N ALA A 81 15.93 12.31 -3.40
CA ALA A 81 16.49 12.73 -4.68
C ALA A 81 18.02 12.79 -4.69
N GLN A 82 18.66 13.07 -3.55
CA GLN A 82 20.12 13.13 -3.41
C GLN A 82 20.79 11.77 -3.67
N LEU A 83 20.04 10.68 -3.63
CA LEU A 83 20.54 9.33 -3.87
C LEU A 83 20.43 8.90 -5.34
N ASN A 84 20.02 9.81 -6.23
CA ASN A 84 19.97 9.56 -7.66
C ASN A 84 21.38 9.61 -8.29
N ASN A 85 22.27 8.72 -7.83
CA ASN A 85 23.63 8.61 -8.33
C ASN A 85 23.97 7.17 -8.76
N PRO A 86 24.94 6.99 -9.68
CA PRO A 86 25.28 5.67 -10.22
C PRO A 86 25.69 4.65 -9.15
N GLN A 87 26.25 5.11 -8.02
CA GLN A 87 26.69 4.25 -6.92
C GLN A 87 25.52 3.66 -6.11
N HIS A 88 24.44 4.42 -5.90
CA HIS A 88 23.28 3.99 -5.13
C HIS A 88 22.19 3.33 -5.96
N ASN A 89 22.12 3.63 -7.26
CA ASN A 89 21.13 3.09 -8.19
C ASN A 89 21.01 1.54 -8.17
N PRO A 90 22.09 0.74 -8.11
CA PRO A 90 21.97 -0.72 -8.05
C PRO A 90 21.25 -1.22 -6.79
N LYS A 91 21.57 -0.64 -5.62
CA LYS A 91 20.96 -1.03 -4.34
C LYS A 91 19.49 -0.62 -4.28
N LEU A 92 19.17 0.57 -4.80
CA LEU A 92 17.80 1.06 -4.94
C LEU A 92 16.96 0.10 -5.80
N LYS A 93 17.46 -0.26 -6.98
CA LYS A 93 16.79 -1.20 -7.89
C LYS A 93 16.61 -2.59 -7.27
N ALA A 94 17.60 -3.08 -6.53
CA ALA A 94 17.50 -4.36 -5.84
C ALA A 94 16.39 -4.35 -4.77
N HIS A 95 16.30 -3.27 -3.98
CA HIS A 95 15.26 -3.12 -2.97
C HIS A 95 13.87 -3.03 -3.61
N ILE A 96 13.71 -2.19 -4.65
CA ILE A 96 12.47 -2.07 -5.42
C ILE A 96 12.04 -3.43 -5.97
N LYS A 97 12.96 -4.19 -6.58
CA LYS A 97 12.68 -5.54 -7.09
C LYS A 97 12.22 -6.49 -6.00
N SER A 98 12.81 -6.42 -4.81
CA SER A 98 12.38 -7.21 -3.65
C SER A 98 10.95 -6.86 -3.24
N THR A 99 10.63 -5.57 -3.14
CA THR A 99 9.29 -5.11 -2.80
C THR A 99 8.27 -5.48 -3.87
N CYS A 100 8.61 -5.38 -5.16
CA CYS A 100 7.74 -5.84 -6.24
C CYS A 100 7.40 -7.33 -6.14
N LYS A 101 8.37 -8.19 -5.77
CA LYS A 101 8.10 -9.61 -5.52
C LYS A 101 7.11 -9.80 -4.36
N LEU A 102 7.20 -8.97 -3.33
CA LEU A 102 6.27 -8.99 -2.19
C LEU A 102 4.86 -8.58 -2.63
N ILE A 103 4.75 -7.49 -3.39
CA ILE A 103 3.48 -7.03 -3.98
C ILE A 103 2.86 -8.14 -4.82
N ASP A 104 3.64 -8.78 -5.70
CA ASP A 104 3.14 -9.86 -6.54
C ASP A 104 2.71 -11.09 -5.75
N LYS A 105 3.45 -11.43 -4.68
CA LYS A 105 3.08 -12.54 -3.80
C LYS A 105 1.70 -12.33 -3.20
N TYR A 106 1.44 -11.15 -2.61
CA TYR A 106 0.18 -10.84 -1.94
C TYR A 106 -0.96 -10.47 -2.89
N SER A 107 -0.65 -10.04 -4.11
CA SER A 107 -1.65 -9.76 -5.16
C SER A 107 -2.10 -11.01 -5.92
N ALA A 108 -1.53 -12.18 -5.62
CA ALA A 108 -1.94 -13.42 -6.24
C ALA A 108 -3.42 -13.74 -5.93
N PRO A 109 -4.27 -14.04 -6.93
CA PRO A 109 -5.70 -14.31 -6.73
C PRO A 109 -5.99 -15.45 -5.75
N THR A 110 -5.07 -16.40 -5.63
CA THR A 110 -5.15 -17.52 -4.67
C THR A 110 -5.14 -17.02 -3.23
N ILE A 111 -4.34 -16.01 -2.91
CA ILE A 111 -4.28 -15.41 -1.57
C ILE A 111 -5.57 -14.65 -1.28
N GLY A 112 -6.01 -13.80 -2.21
CA GLY A 112 -7.28 -13.07 -2.06
C GLY A 112 -8.47 -14.00 -1.82
N ARG A 113 -8.55 -15.10 -2.57
CA ARG A 113 -9.59 -16.13 -2.37
C ARG A 113 -9.47 -16.82 -1.01
N ALA A 114 -8.27 -17.21 -0.60
CA ALA A 114 -8.06 -17.85 0.69
C ALA A 114 -8.44 -16.94 1.86
N LEU A 115 -8.07 -15.66 1.80
CA LEU A 115 -8.45 -14.65 2.80
C LEU A 115 -9.96 -14.42 2.82
N GLY A 116 -10.59 -14.29 1.64
CA GLY A 116 -12.04 -14.14 1.52
C GLY A 116 -12.80 -15.32 2.14
N ASN A 117 -12.43 -16.55 1.80
CA ASN A 117 -13.04 -17.76 2.35
C ASN A 117 -12.84 -17.85 3.87
N HIS A 118 -11.67 -17.46 4.38
CA HIS A 118 -11.39 -17.48 5.81
C HIS A 118 -12.24 -16.45 6.56
N LEU A 119 -12.31 -15.21 6.05
CA LEU A 119 -13.16 -14.15 6.61
C LEU A 119 -14.63 -14.56 6.60
N GLU A 120 -15.11 -15.13 5.50
CA GLU A 120 -16.47 -15.66 5.40
C GLU A 120 -16.73 -16.72 6.49
N GLY A 121 -15.76 -17.62 6.73
CA GLY A 121 -15.83 -18.60 7.81
C GLY A 121 -15.96 -17.96 9.19
N LEU A 122 -15.16 -16.94 9.49
CA LEU A 122 -15.19 -16.21 10.76
C LEU A 122 -16.53 -15.48 10.96
N VAL A 123 -17.02 -14.80 9.93
CA VAL A 123 -18.32 -14.11 9.97
C VAL A 123 -19.45 -15.11 10.20
N LYS A 124 -19.44 -16.25 9.51
CA LYS A 124 -20.43 -17.32 9.73
C LYS A 124 -20.40 -17.87 11.16
N ALA A 125 -19.20 -18.01 11.74
CA ALA A 125 -19.06 -18.48 13.12
C ALA A 125 -19.67 -17.47 14.11
N GLU A 126 -19.33 -16.19 13.97
CA GLU A 126 -19.85 -15.13 14.85
C GLU A 126 -21.38 -14.98 14.74
N LEU A 127 -21.91 -14.97 13.52
CA LEU A 127 -23.36 -14.87 13.30
C LEU A 127 -24.13 -16.02 13.98
N ARG A 128 -23.60 -17.24 13.96
CA ARG A 128 -24.21 -18.38 14.67
C ARG A 128 -24.17 -18.20 16.19
N VAL A 129 -23.06 -17.68 16.73
CA VAL A 129 -22.94 -17.40 18.17
C VAL A 129 -23.99 -16.37 18.60
N GLN A 130 -24.27 -15.36 17.76
CA GLN A 130 -25.31 -14.36 18.00
C GLN A 130 -26.75 -14.86 17.72
N GLY A 131 -26.94 -16.16 17.45
CA GLY A 131 -28.26 -16.77 17.24
C GLY A 131 -28.85 -16.59 15.84
N PHE A 132 -28.10 -16.04 14.88
CA PHE A 132 -28.57 -15.95 13.50
C PHE A 132 -28.55 -17.30 12.81
N LYS A 133 -29.67 -17.64 12.15
CA LYS A 133 -29.77 -18.82 11.28
C LYS A 133 -29.34 -18.44 9.87
N ILE A 134 -28.21 -18.95 9.42
CA ILE A 134 -27.71 -18.75 8.05
C ILE A 134 -28.52 -19.66 7.12
N ILE A 135 -29.40 -19.05 6.31
CA ILE A 135 -30.23 -19.75 5.33
C ILE A 135 -29.55 -19.67 3.97
N GLY A 136 -29.22 -20.82 3.37
CA GLY A 136 -28.76 -20.89 1.99
C GLY A 136 -29.95 -20.93 1.04
N THR A 137 -30.29 -19.81 0.41
CA THR A 137 -31.44 -19.69 -0.52
C THR A 137 -31.21 -20.35 -1.89
N HIS A 138 -29.95 -20.68 -2.24
CA HIS A 138 -29.57 -21.27 -3.53
C HIS A 138 -28.66 -22.50 -3.41
N THR A 139 -28.76 -23.25 -2.31
CA THR A 139 -28.02 -24.49 -2.07
C THR A 139 -28.94 -25.70 -2.18
N THR A 140 -29.53 -25.92 -3.35
CA THR A 140 -30.29 -27.15 -3.63
C THR A 140 -29.37 -28.35 -3.87
N GLU A 141 -28.06 -28.16 -3.96
CA GLU A 141 -27.09 -29.22 -4.20
C GLU A 141 -25.74 -28.91 -3.55
N TYR A 142 -25.24 -29.85 -2.73
CA TYR A 142 -23.85 -29.84 -2.26
C TYR A 142 -23.29 -31.26 -2.32
N ASN A 143 -22.20 -31.45 -3.06
CA ASN A 143 -21.51 -32.74 -3.18
C ASN A 143 -22.46 -33.90 -3.61
N ASN A 144 -23.24 -33.67 -4.68
CA ASN A 144 -24.27 -34.57 -5.22
C ASN A 144 -25.41 -34.95 -4.25
N LYS A 145 -25.50 -34.27 -3.10
CA LYS A 145 -26.64 -34.39 -2.19
C LYS A 145 -27.57 -33.20 -2.41
N LYS A 146 -28.79 -33.51 -2.85
CA LYS A 146 -29.88 -32.53 -2.96
C LYS A 146 -30.74 -32.63 -1.72
N TRP A 147 -31.06 -31.49 -1.11
CA TRP A 147 -32.05 -31.41 -0.04
C TRP A 147 -33.30 -30.74 -0.61
N SER A 148 -34.41 -31.48 -0.57
CA SER A 148 -35.77 -31.03 -0.86
C SER A 148 -36.42 -30.48 0.40
#